data_AF-A0A2V2PR45-F1
#
_entry.id   AF-A0A2V2PR45-F1
#
_cell.length_a   1.000
_cell.length_b   1.000
_cell.length_c   1.000
_cell.angle_alpha   90.00
_cell.angle_beta   90.00
_cell.angle_gamma   90.00
#
_symmetry.space_group_name_H-M   'P 1'
#
loop_
_entity.id
_entity.type
_entity.pdbx_description
1 polymer ?
#
loop_
_entity_poly.entity_id
_entity_poly.type
_entity_poly.pdbx_seq_one_letter_code
_entity_poly.pdbx_strand_id
1 'polypeptide(L)'
;VAAAGGLPNGGLGTSAELIGRAAASVDRGAGVAILVDLGSAVLTVKAMLAEGDELPENARLVDAPFVEGAVAAVVTASSGGDIGAVEAAASEAYGYRKT
;
A
#
# COMPACT_ATOMS: atom_id res chain seq x y z
N VAL A 1 0.95 -6.63 7.71
CA VAL A 1 1.83 -5.94 6.73
C VAL A 1 2.50 -7.01 5.87
N ALA A 2 2.59 -6.79 4.56
CA ALA A 2 3.30 -7.64 3.62
C ALA A 2 4.02 -6.76 2.57
N ALA A 3 5.16 -7.21 2.07
CA ALA A 3 5.94 -6.50 1.06
C ALA A 3 5.84 -7.22 -0.30
N ALA A 4 5.92 -6.46 -1.41
CA ALA A 4 5.75 -6.97 -2.77
C ALA A 4 6.76 -6.39 -3.78
N GLY A 5 7.97 -6.04 -3.32
CA GLY A 5 9.00 -5.47 -4.19
C GLY A 5 9.74 -6.53 -5.02
N GLY A 6 10.08 -6.19 -6.26
CA GLY A 6 10.86 -7.04 -7.15
C GLY A 6 10.03 -7.94 -8.06
N LEU A 7 10.73 -8.84 -8.73
CA LEU A 7 10.17 -9.91 -9.57
C LEU A 7 10.21 -11.25 -8.82
N PRO A 8 9.42 -12.26 -9.24
CA PRO A 8 9.40 -13.58 -8.59
C PRO A 8 10.77 -14.28 -8.54
N ASN A 9 11.69 -13.94 -9.44
CA ASN A 9 13.06 -14.46 -9.46
C ASN A 9 14.04 -13.67 -8.55
N GLY A 10 13.55 -12.72 -7.75
CA GLY A 10 14.35 -11.84 -6.89
C GLY A 10 15.02 -10.67 -7.62
N GLY A 11 14.76 -10.52 -8.92
CA GLY A 11 15.27 -9.39 -9.72
C GLY A 11 14.57 -8.07 -9.39
N LEU A 12 15.17 -6.96 -9.82
CA LEU A 12 14.55 -5.64 -9.74
C LEU A 12 13.34 -5.55 -10.65
N GLY A 13 12.26 -4.96 -10.15
CA GLY A 13 11.04 -4.74 -10.91
C GLY A 13 9.80 -4.67 -10.02
N THR A 14 8.65 -4.69 -10.67
CA THR A 14 7.32 -4.65 -10.06
C THR A 14 6.52 -5.82 -10.61
N SER A 15 5.86 -6.58 -9.75
CA SER A 15 5.06 -7.75 -10.13
C SER A 15 3.64 -7.62 -9.59
N ALA A 16 2.66 -7.54 -10.49
CA ALA A 16 1.23 -7.54 -10.14
C ALA A 16 0.86 -8.79 -9.31
N GLU A 17 1.38 -9.96 -9.69
CA GLU A 17 1.20 -11.22 -8.95
C GLU A 17 1.70 -11.13 -7.50
N LEU A 18 2.90 -10.56 -7.27
CA LEU A 18 3.41 -10.37 -5.90
C LEU A 18 2.57 -9.37 -5.12
N ILE A 19 2.12 -8.29 -5.77
CA ILE A 19 1.25 -7.28 -5.15
C ILE A 19 -0.09 -7.88 -4.75
N GLY A 20 -0.78 -8.59 -5.65
CA GLY A 20 -2.07 -9.22 -5.39
C GLY A 20 -1.99 -10.24 -4.26
N ARG A 21 -0.96 -11.10 -4.26
CA ARG A 21 -0.71 -12.03 -3.14
C ARG A 21 -0.47 -11.31 -1.82
N ALA A 22 0.35 -10.26 -1.81
CA ALA A 22 0.62 -9.50 -0.60
C ALA A 22 -0.65 -8.83 -0.07
N ALA A 23 -1.45 -8.20 -0.94
CA ALA A 23 -2.73 -7.57 -0.59
C ALA A 23 -3.72 -8.60 -0.02
N ALA A 24 -3.90 -9.74 -0.67
CA ALA A 24 -4.74 -10.82 -0.19
C ALA A 24 -4.28 -11.39 1.16
N SER A 25 -2.97 -11.48 1.40
CA SER A 25 -2.43 -12.02 2.66
C SER A 25 -2.67 -11.12 3.88
N VAL A 26 -2.87 -9.82 3.66
CA VAL A 26 -3.11 -8.84 4.72
C VAL A 26 -4.57 -8.44 4.85
N ASP A 27 -5.42 -8.83 3.90
CA ASP A 27 -6.84 -8.53 3.97
C ASP A 27 -7.50 -9.27 5.15
N ARG A 28 -8.15 -8.49 6.00
CA ARG A 28 -8.91 -8.94 7.18
C ARG A 28 -10.35 -8.45 7.14
N GLY A 29 -10.83 -7.96 6.00
CA GLY A 29 -12.16 -7.38 5.82
C GLY A 29 -12.29 -5.92 6.26
N ALA A 30 -11.21 -5.28 6.73
CA ALA A 30 -11.20 -3.87 7.14
C ALA A 30 -10.71 -2.91 6.03
N GLY A 31 -10.37 -3.44 4.85
CA GLY A 31 -9.70 -2.71 3.77
C GLY A 31 -8.18 -2.88 3.76
N VAL A 32 -7.56 -2.58 2.63
CA VAL A 32 -6.12 -2.74 2.40
C VAL A 32 -5.51 -1.44 1.89
N ALA A 33 -4.62 -0.85 2.69
CA ALA A 33 -3.84 0.31 2.27
C ALA A 33 -2.60 -0.15 1.49
N ILE A 34 -2.49 0.27 0.23
CA ILE A 34 -1.36 -0.03 -0.66
C ILE A 34 -0.52 1.24 -0.76
N LEU A 35 0.70 1.18 -0.23
CA LEU A 35 1.71 2.21 -0.43
C LEU A 35 2.73 1.72 -1.44
N VAL A 36 3.12 2.61 -2.34
CA VAL A 36 4.08 2.35 -3.42
C VAL A 36 5.11 3.46 -3.44
N ASP A 37 6.27 3.18 -4.03
CA ASP A 37 7.36 4.14 -4.17
C ASP A 37 7.19 5.02 -5.40
N LEU A 38 7.59 4.54 -6.59
CA LEU A 38 7.82 5.37 -7.76
C LEU A 38 7.39 4.67 -9.04
N GLY A 39 7.12 5.48 -10.07
CA GLY A 39 7.07 5.07 -11.47
C GLY A 39 6.21 3.83 -11.73
N SER A 40 6.87 2.71 -12.07
CA SER A 40 6.21 1.48 -12.49
C SER A 40 5.27 0.89 -11.42
N ALA A 41 5.62 0.98 -10.13
CA ALA A 41 4.79 0.46 -9.05
C ALA A 41 3.44 1.18 -8.96
N VAL A 42 3.46 2.52 -9.10
CA VAL A 42 2.25 3.35 -9.14
C VAL A 42 1.36 2.95 -10.32
N LEU A 43 1.94 2.81 -11.51
CA LEU A 43 1.19 2.47 -12.72
C LEU A 43 0.58 1.06 -12.62
N THR A 44 1.34 0.09 -12.13
CA THR A 44 0.86 -1.29 -11.92
C THR A 44 -0.30 -1.32 -10.93
N VAL A 45 -0.19 -0.70 -9.77
CA VAL A 45 -1.30 -0.70 -8.78
C VAL A 45 -2.52 0.05 -9.31
N LYS A 46 -2.35 1.16 -10.04
CA LYS A 46 -3.48 1.86 -10.68
C LYS A 46 -4.20 0.98 -11.71
N ALA A 47 -3.46 0.21 -12.51
CA ALA A 47 -4.04 -0.73 -13.46
C ALA A 47 -4.83 -1.82 -12.73
N MET A 48 -4.24 -2.46 -11.72
CA MET A 48 -4.91 -3.49 -10.91
C MET A 48 -6.19 -2.98 -10.23
N LEU A 49 -6.18 -1.75 -9.72
CA LEU A 49 -7.37 -1.12 -9.13
C LEU A 49 -8.46 -0.82 -10.17
N ALA A 50 -8.08 -0.49 -11.41
CA ALA A 50 -9.03 -0.25 -12.49
C ALA A 50 -9.64 -1.55 -13.05
N GLU A 51 -8.87 -2.63 -13.06
CA GLU A 51 -9.30 -3.98 -13.47
C GLU A 51 -10.21 -4.62 -12.41
N GLY A 52 -9.83 -4.52 -11.13
CA GLY A 52 -10.71 -4.82 -9.99
C GLY A 52 -10.86 -6.30 -9.62
N ASP A 53 -10.04 -7.19 -10.17
CA ASP A 53 -10.10 -8.65 -9.95
C ASP A 53 -8.89 -9.21 -9.17
N GLU A 54 -7.75 -8.54 -9.18
CA GLU A 54 -6.52 -8.98 -8.49
C GLU A 54 -6.34 -8.42 -7.07
N LEU A 55 -7.10 -7.39 -6.70
CA LEU A 55 -7.01 -6.73 -5.39
C LEU A 55 -8.29 -6.92 -4.56
N PRO A 56 -8.19 -6.92 -3.22
CA PRO A 56 -9.37 -6.89 -2.35
C PRO A 56 -10.31 -5.72 -2.64
N GLU A 57 -11.62 -5.91 -2.45
CA GLU A 57 -12.68 -4.95 -2.82
C GLU A 57 -12.49 -3.54 -2.23
N ASN A 58 -11.92 -3.43 -1.02
CA ASN A 58 -11.64 -2.16 -0.34
C ASN A 58 -10.12 -1.87 -0.27
N ALA A 59 -9.38 -2.25 -1.32
CA ALA A 59 -7.99 -1.85 -1.49
C ALA A 59 -7.89 -0.39 -1.95
N ARG A 60 -6.94 0.36 -1.40
CA ARG A 60 -6.72 1.77 -1.73
C ARG A 60 -5.25 2.02 -2.02
N LEU A 61 -4.97 2.64 -3.17
CA LEU A 61 -3.67 3.26 -3.41
C LEU A 61 -3.59 4.53 -2.57
N VAL A 62 -2.73 4.53 -1.56
CA VAL A 62 -2.56 5.67 -0.63
C VAL A 62 -1.50 6.61 -1.16
N ASP A 63 -1.87 7.86 -1.39
CA ASP A 63 -0.94 8.93 -1.77
C ASP A 63 -0.21 9.44 -0.53
N ALA A 64 0.99 8.90 -0.30
CA ALA A 64 1.83 9.20 0.85
C ALA A 64 3.31 8.94 0.52
N PRO A 65 4.26 9.59 1.21
CA PRO A 65 5.67 9.24 1.10
C PRO A 65 5.88 7.78 1.51
N PHE A 66 6.54 6.99 0.66
CA PHE A 66 6.54 5.53 0.77
C PHE A 66 6.97 5.02 2.16
N VAL A 67 8.09 5.51 2.69
CA VAL A 67 8.64 5.01 3.97
C VAL A 67 7.90 5.61 5.15
N GLU A 68 7.85 6.94 5.26
CA GLU A 68 7.26 7.65 6.39
C GLU A 68 5.75 7.39 6.49
N GLY A 69 5.06 7.39 5.35
CA GLY A 69 3.65 7.06 5.26
C GLY A 69 3.36 5.62 5.63
N ALA A 70 4.22 4.66 5.25
CA ALA A 70 4.05 3.26 5.63
C ALA A 70 4.19 3.07 7.15
N VAL A 71 5.15 3.76 7.77
CA VAL A 71 5.30 3.74 9.23
C VAL A 71 4.06 4.31 9.91
N ALA A 72 3.58 5.48 9.48
CA ALA A 72 2.38 6.09 10.04
C ALA A 72 1.12 5.21 9.84
N ALA A 73 0.94 4.66 8.64
CA ALA A 73 -0.14 3.73 8.33
C ALA A 73 -0.16 2.51 9.25
N VAL A 74 1.00 1.87 9.44
CA VAL A 74 1.13 0.67 10.28
C VAL A 74 0.85 0.98 11.75
N VAL A 75 1.34 2.11 12.26
CA VAL A 75 1.07 2.54 13.65
C VAL A 75 -0.43 2.75 13.86
N THR A 76 -1.09 3.47 12.95
CA THR A 76 -2.54 3.74 13.03
C THR A 76 -3.37 2.46 12.92
N ALA A 77 -3.04 1.59 11.95
CA ALA A 77 -3.73 0.30 11.78
C ALA A 77 -3.56 -0.60 13.02
N SER A 78 -2.35 -0.66 13.58
CA SER A 78 -2.06 -1.45 14.79
C SER A 78 -2.79 -0.94 16.03
N SER A 79 -3.18 0.34 16.02
CA SER A 79 -3.97 0.99 17.08
C SER A 79 -5.48 0.82 16.88
N GLY A 80 -5.91 0.09 15.85
CA GLY A 80 -7.32 -0.14 15.54
C GLY A 80 -7.99 0.93 14.66
N GLY A 81 -7.21 1.82 14.03
CA GLY A 81 -7.74 2.77 13.06
C GLY A 81 -8.32 2.07 11.83
N ASP A 82 -9.43 2.60 11.31
CA ASP A 82 -10.01 2.13 10.05
C ASP A 82 -9.18 2.58 8.83
N ILE A 83 -9.55 2.10 7.64
CA ILE A 83 -8.83 2.40 6.40
C ILE A 83 -8.74 3.91 6.11
N GLY A 84 -9.74 4.70 6.52
CA GLY A 84 -9.73 6.15 6.35
C GLY A 84 -8.73 6.84 7.28
N ALA A 85 -8.69 6.41 8.55
CA ALA A 85 -7.69 6.87 9.51
C ALA A 85 -6.26 6.48 9.09
N VAL A 86 -6.09 5.27 8.55
CA VAL A 86 -4.80 4.77 8.04
C VAL A 86 -4.33 5.62 6.85
N GLU A 87 -5.21 5.88 5.88
CA GLU A 87 -4.93 6.74 4.73
C GLU A 87 -4.57 8.16 5.16
N ALA A 88 -5.36 8.76 6.06
CA ALA A 88 -5.09 10.10 6.58
C ALA A 88 -3.73 10.20 7.29
N ALA A 89 -3.42 9.26 8.19
CA ALA A 89 -2.15 9.23 8.91
C ALA A 89 -0.95 9.07 7.96
N ALA A 90 -1.09 8.24 6.92
CA ALA A 90 -0.06 8.07 5.92
C ALA A 90 0.20 9.37 5.13
N SER A 91 -0.86 10.03 4.66
CA SER A 91 -0.74 11.27 3.88
C SER A 91 -0.25 12.46 4.71
N GLU A 92 -0.56 12.53 6.00
CA GLU A 92 -0.02 13.56 6.91
C GLU A 92 1.51 13.54 6.98
N ALA A 93 2.14 12.40 6.71
CA ALA A 93 3.60 12.28 6.69
C ALA A 93 4.28 13.23 5.69
N TYR A 94 3.58 13.72 4.65
CA TYR A 94 4.08 14.79 3.76
C TYR A 94 4.48 16.06 4.52
N GLY A 95 3.78 16.36 5.62
CA GLY A 95 3.97 17.57 6.42
C GLY A 95 4.98 17.44 7.54
N TYR A 96 5.53 16.25 7.80
CA TYR A 96 6.41 16.04 8.95
C TYR A 96 7.74 16.75 8.78
N ARG A 97 7.91 17.81 9.56
CA ARG A 97 9.16 18.55 9.70
C ARG A 97 9.83 18.18 11.01
N LYS A 98 11.16 18.06 10.97
CA LYS A 98 11.97 17.87 12.18
C LYS A 98 12.31 19.21 12.86
N THR A 99 11.93 20.33 12.25
CA THR A 99 12.16 21.71 12.67
C THR A 99 11.05 22.61 12.17
#